data_AF-A0A6I9XXJ6-F1
#
_entry.id   AF-A0A6I9XXJ6-F1
#
_cell.length_a   1.000
_cell.length_b   1.000
_cell.length_c   1.000
_cell.angle_alpha   90.00
_cell.angle_beta   90.00
_cell.angle_gamma   90.00
#
_symmetry.space_group_name_H-M   'P 1'
#
loop_
_entity.id
_entity.type
_entity.pdbx_description
1 polymer ?
#
loop_
_entity_poly.entity_id
_entity_poly.type
_entity_poly.pdbx_seq_one_letter_code
_entity_poly.pdbx_strand_id
1 'polypeptide(L)'
;MENAGTEGLTTVAEKSRILQLEEELTLRQSEVEELRECLKNSHQPESPDHSLGLQTETLRLRGQLFSANKEHQKESIQLKEKYERTLKKHQQEVEKLKAVNEKYSQEIVDLKQKVQQATNENMGLMDNWKSKLDTLASDHQKSLEDLKATLNTGPDSQHKEIVELKAVVESIKLEHQLEMENLKAKHDIEMAVHIKEKESLKLKVQEVKEEMEESDSNWKSQLETKTNLQLMELQDLKDKCRDADLRVHELEKLHSDYKDQAQAIAFLKEQISLAEKKMLDYETLQKTEVQSKQEIQRLQEKVLVLENKLHSTEPLHPSQPTNMIETNDISEEKIKMKQAMEDLQDKLNKKDKEVSSLVSQTDTLRAQVSAMENRCKSSDKKADSLLKEKKRLEADLETMSRKTHDASGQLVLISQELLKKERSLNELRALLMEASRHSPGPERDLSREVHKAEWRLKEQKLKDDIKGLREKLSILIRQMDPDYKSAKEQRSSTIDHREQPNACLKRISAHYVKKNPSLEVSEI
;
A
#
# COMPACT_ATOMS: atom_id res chain seq x y z
N MET A 1 44.68 10.62 24.83
CA MET A 1 44.62 11.30 23.51
C MET A 1 43.15 11.54 23.15
N GLU A 2 42.42 12.35 23.93
CA GLU A 2 40.96 12.52 23.73
C GLU A 2 40.53 13.97 23.42
N ASN A 3 41.35 15.00 23.67
CA ASN A 3 41.00 16.39 23.36
C ASN A 3 41.11 16.78 21.87
N ALA A 4 41.86 16.04 21.05
CA ALA A 4 42.09 16.42 19.65
C ALA A 4 40.88 16.15 18.72
N GLY A 5 39.97 15.25 19.14
CA GLY A 5 38.78 14.91 18.33
C GLY A 5 37.65 15.94 18.46
N THR A 6 37.51 16.57 19.62
CA THR A 6 36.48 17.59 19.88
C THR A 6 36.81 18.93 19.23
N GLU A 7 38.06 19.40 19.34
CA GLU A 7 38.49 20.67 18.74
C GLU A 7 38.25 20.73 17.22
N GLY A 8 38.56 19.64 16.50
CA GLY A 8 38.35 19.53 15.06
C GLY A 8 36.86 19.51 14.66
N LEU A 9 36.01 18.85 15.46
CA LEU A 9 34.55 18.87 15.24
C LEU A 9 33.96 20.26 15.46
N THR A 10 34.42 21.00 16.49
CA THR A 10 34.02 22.39 16.71
C THR A 10 34.49 23.31 15.58
N THR A 11 35.73 23.18 15.08
CA THR A 11 36.18 24.05 13.96
C THR A 11 35.42 23.77 12.66
N VAL A 12 34.99 22.54 12.41
CA VAL A 12 34.18 22.20 11.22
C VAL A 12 32.76 22.76 11.37
N ALA A 13 32.15 22.67 12.56
CA ALA A 13 30.85 23.27 12.82
C ALA A 13 30.88 24.81 12.72
N GLU A 14 31.92 25.46 13.27
CA GLU A 14 32.12 26.90 13.19
C GLU A 14 32.33 27.36 11.73
N LYS A 15 33.18 26.67 10.95
CA LYS A 15 33.36 26.95 9.52
C LYS A 15 32.06 26.81 8.73
N SER A 16 31.25 25.80 9.04
CA SER A 16 29.94 25.60 8.41
C SER A 16 28.96 26.73 8.76
N ARG A 17 29.00 27.24 10.01
CA ARG A 17 28.18 28.39 10.43
C ARG A 17 28.66 29.71 9.83
N ILE A 18 29.97 29.90 9.67
CA ILE A 18 30.54 31.07 8.97
C ILE A 18 30.06 31.07 7.51
N LEU A 19 30.17 29.94 6.81
CA LEU A 19 29.76 29.84 5.41
C LEU A 19 28.25 30.08 5.21
N GLN A 20 27.41 29.60 6.14
CA GLN A 20 25.98 29.96 6.15
C GLN A 20 25.74 31.46 6.38
N LEU A 21 26.50 32.09 7.27
CA LEU A 21 26.37 33.54 7.53
C LEU A 21 26.86 34.37 6.35
N GLU A 22 27.90 33.92 5.62
CA GLU A 22 28.36 34.53 4.37
C GLU A 22 27.30 34.40 3.26
N GLU A 23 26.65 33.23 3.14
CA GLU A 23 25.53 33.00 2.22
C GLU A 23 24.31 33.88 2.58
N GLU A 24 23.89 33.91 3.85
CA GLU A 24 22.85 34.82 4.36
C GLU A 24 23.18 36.29 4.05
N LEU A 25 24.44 36.72 4.23
CA LEU A 25 24.87 38.11 4.05
C LEU A 25 24.92 38.51 2.57
N THR A 26 25.38 37.62 1.67
CA THR A 26 25.31 37.86 0.22
C THR A 26 23.87 37.93 -0.29
N LEU A 27 22.97 37.08 0.21
CA LEU A 27 21.53 37.15 -0.10
C LEU A 27 20.94 38.52 0.30
N ARG A 28 21.22 38.98 1.53
CA ARG A 28 20.77 40.31 2.00
C ARG A 28 21.41 41.47 1.25
N GLN A 29 22.63 41.32 0.74
CA GLN A 29 23.24 42.32 -0.15
C GLN A 29 22.46 42.40 -1.47
N SER A 30 22.13 41.27 -2.10
CA SER A 30 21.31 41.26 -3.31
C SER A 30 19.90 41.84 -3.10
N GLU A 31 19.21 41.49 -2.00
CA GLU A 31 17.91 42.07 -1.67
C GLU A 31 17.98 43.61 -1.50
N VAL A 32 19.02 44.12 -0.84
CA VAL A 32 19.21 45.58 -0.65
C VAL A 32 19.55 46.28 -1.97
N GLU A 33 20.28 45.63 -2.87
CA GLU A 33 20.64 46.16 -4.18
C GLU A 33 19.42 46.19 -5.11
N GLU A 34 18.61 45.12 -5.13
CA GLU A 34 17.34 45.02 -5.83
C GLU A 34 16.32 46.05 -5.32
N LEU A 35 16.18 46.22 -3.99
CA LEU A 35 15.34 47.26 -3.39
C LEU A 35 15.79 48.68 -3.72
N ARG A 36 17.11 48.93 -3.82
CA ARG A 36 17.66 50.22 -4.28
C ARG A 36 17.37 50.47 -5.75
N GLU A 37 17.42 49.43 -6.59
CA GLU A 37 17.06 49.54 -8.01
C GLU A 37 15.55 49.80 -8.18
N CYS A 38 14.68 49.12 -7.43
CA CYS A 38 13.26 49.42 -7.38
C CYS A 38 12.97 50.87 -6.97
N LEU A 39 13.63 51.38 -5.92
CA LEU A 39 13.51 52.77 -5.48
C LEU A 39 13.98 53.77 -6.55
N LYS A 40 15.09 53.48 -7.22
CA LYS A 40 15.63 54.31 -8.31
C LYS A 40 14.68 54.36 -9.51
N ASN A 41 14.04 53.23 -9.84
CA ASN A 41 13.05 53.14 -10.91
C ASN A 41 11.72 53.84 -10.54
N SER A 42 11.39 53.92 -9.23
CA SER A 42 10.22 54.68 -8.72
C SER A 42 10.40 56.21 -8.76
N HIS A 43 11.58 56.73 -9.10
CA HIS A 43 11.87 58.18 -9.11
C HIS A 43 11.72 58.85 -10.49
N GLN A 44 11.24 58.15 -11.52
CA GLN A 44 10.80 58.80 -12.77
C GLN A 44 9.38 59.37 -12.63
N PRO A 45 9.06 60.54 -13.23
CA PRO A 45 7.73 61.13 -13.13
C PRO A 45 6.69 60.24 -13.82
N GLU A 46 5.69 59.78 -13.07
CA GLU A 46 4.68 58.84 -13.56
C GLU A 46 3.85 59.43 -14.70
N SER A 47 3.84 58.74 -15.84
CA SER A 47 2.88 58.99 -16.92
C SER A 47 1.48 58.52 -16.50
N PRO A 48 0.41 59.31 -16.73
CA PRO A 48 -0.96 58.95 -16.33
C PRO A 48 -1.41 57.57 -16.80
N ASP A 49 -1.05 57.17 -18.03
CA ASP A 49 -1.43 55.87 -18.61
C ASP A 49 -0.83 54.66 -17.87
N HIS A 50 0.36 54.79 -17.29
CA HIS A 50 1.01 53.69 -16.59
C HIS A 50 0.33 53.39 -15.25
N SER A 51 -0.16 54.44 -14.56
CA SER A 51 -0.90 54.28 -13.30
C SER A 51 -2.26 53.58 -13.53
N LEU A 52 -2.95 53.88 -14.63
CA LEU A 52 -4.22 53.24 -15.03
C LEU A 52 -4.04 51.74 -15.35
N GLY A 53 -2.96 51.38 -16.05
CA GLY A 53 -2.61 49.98 -16.31
C GLY A 53 -2.35 49.20 -15.02
N LEU A 54 -1.50 49.74 -14.13
CA LEU A 54 -1.19 49.14 -12.83
C LEU A 54 -2.42 49.04 -11.92
N GLN A 55 -3.32 50.02 -11.94
CA GLN A 55 -4.54 50.01 -11.13
C GLN A 55 -5.56 48.97 -11.65
N THR A 56 -5.68 48.83 -12.98
CA THR A 56 -6.51 47.78 -13.61
C THR A 56 -5.96 46.38 -13.31
N GLU A 57 -4.64 46.21 -13.40
CA GLU A 57 -3.95 44.95 -13.06
C GLU A 57 -4.10 44.61 -11.57
N THR A 58 -3.99 45.61 -10.68
CA THR A 58 -4.24 45.46 -9.23
C THR A 58 -5.67 44.98 -8.95
N LEU A 59 -6.67 45.49 -9.67
CA LEU A 59 -8.06 45.03 -9.55
C LEU A 59 -8.22 43.59 -10.08
N ARG A 60 -7.57 43.24 -11.21
CA ARG A 60 -7.57 41.88 -11.77
C ARG A 60 -6.95 40.87 -10.80
N LEU A 61 -5.78 41.17 -10.25
CA LEU A 61 -5.08 40.33 -9.27
C LEU A 61 -5.89 40.19 -7.97
N ARG A 62 -6.49 41.28 -7.47
CA ARG A 62 -7.37 41.24 -6.30
C ARG A 62 -8.61 40.38 -6.54
N GLY A 63 -9.19 40.41 -7.75
CA GLY A 63 -10.29 39.53 -8.17
C GLY A 63 -9.90 38.06 -8.28
N GLN A 64 -8.73 37.76 -8.83
CA GLN A 64 -8.17 36.39 -8.87
C GLN A 64 -7.91 35.85 -7.46
N LEU A 65 -7.27 36.64 -6.59
CA LEU A 65 -7.00 36.28 -5.20
C LEU A 65 -8.30 36.04 -4.40
N PHE A 66 -9.32 36.87 -4.60
CA PHE A 66 -10.64 36.65 -3.99
C PHE A 66 -11.31 35.35 -4.49
N SER A 67 -11.17 35.04 -5.78
CA SER A 67 -11.73 33.83 -6.38
C SER A 67 -11.03 32.57 -5.86
N ALA A 68 -9.69 32.58 -5.86
CA ALA A 68 -8.87 31.51 -5.30
C ALA A 68 -9.11 31.29 -3.79
N ASN A 69 -9.25 32.37 -3.01
CA ASN A 69 -9.57 32.27 -1.58
C ASN A 69 -10.98 31.67 -1.35
N LYS A 70 -11.97 32.04 -2.16
CA LYS A 70 -13.33 31.47 -2.12
C LYS A 70 -13.35 30.00 -2.53
N GLU A 71 -12.50 29.59 -3.48
CA GLU A 71 -12.34 28.21 -3.90
C GLU A 71 -11.66 27.36 -2.83
N HIS A 72 -10.49 27.80 -2.34
CA HIS A 72 -9.79 27.17 -1.21
C HIS A 72 -10.68 27.07 0.05
N GLN A 73 -11.51 28.07 0.35
CA GLN A 73 -12.47 28.00 1.46
C GLN A 73 -13.51 26.89 1.25
N LYS A 74 -14.04 26.72 0.03
CA LYS A 74 -14.97 25.62 -0.30
C LYS A 74 -14.27 24.27 -0.20
N GLU A 75 -13.08 24.12 -0.77
CA GLU A 75 -12.29 22.88 -0.72
C GLU A 75 -11.96 22.50 0.72
N SER A 76 -11.54 23.46 1.54
CA SER A 76 -11.26 23.27 2.97
C SER A 76 -12.50 22.78 3.73
N ILE A 77 -13.68 23.35 3.47
CA ILE A 77 -14.95 22.88 4.06
C ILE A 77 -15.28 21.46 3.59
N GLN A 78 -15.25 21.18 2.27
CA GLN A 78 -15.54 19.86 1.71
C GLN A 78 -14.59 18.78 2.24
N LEU A 79 -13.30 19.11 2.38
CA LEU A 79 -12.28 18.22 2.91
C LEU A 79 -12.50 17.97 4.41
N LYS A 80 -12.79 19.01 5.19
CA LYS A 80 -13.16 18.89 6.61
C LYS A 80 -14.38 18.00 6.80
N GLU A 81 -15.46 18.21 6.04
CA GLU A 81 -16.65 17.35 6.09
C GLU A 81 -16.34 15.90 5.68
N LYS A 82 -15.47 15.68 4.68
CA LYS A 82 -15.05 14.34 4.25
C LYS A 82 -14.29 13.61 5.36
N TYR A 83 -13.40 14.31 6.06
CA TYR A 83 -12.73 13.77 7.25
C TYR A 83 -13.70 13.53 8.40
N GLU A 84 -14.65 14.44 8.67
CA GLU A 84 -15.63 14.28 9.74
C GLU A 84 -16.60 13.10 9.47
N ARG A 85 -17.06 12.93 8.23
CA ARG A 85 -17.85 11.77 7.79
C ARG A 85 -17.07 10.46 7.95
N THR A 86 -15.80 10.45 7.54
CA THR A 86 -14.92 9.29 7.70
C THR A 86 -14.69 8.96 9.18
N LEU A 87 -14.44 9.97 10.02
CA LEU A 87 -14.22 9.83 11.46
C LEU A 87 -15.47 9.28 12.16
N LYS A 88 -16.66 9.82 11.85
CA LYS A 88 -17.94 9.32 12.38
C LYS A 88 -18.19 7.85 12.01
N LYS A 89 -17.85 7.43 10.78
CA LYS A 89 -17.95 6.02 10.38
C LYS A 89 -17.00 5.12 11.17
N HIS A 90 -15.75 5.53 11.37
CA HIS A 90 -14.79 4.77 12.18
C HIS A 90 -15.21 4.70 13.66
N GLN A 91 -15.72 5.80 14.23
CA GLN A 91 -16.26 5.80 15.58
C GLN A 91 -17.41 4.81 15.74
N GLN A 92 -18.38 4.81 14.81
CA GLN A 92 -19.48 3.84 14.82
C GLN A 92 -19.01 2.39 14.74
N GLU A 93 -17.96 2.11 13.97
CA GLU A 93 -17.41 0.75 13.86
C GLU A 93 -16.69 0.33 15.15
N VAL A 94 -15.94 1.24 15.77
CA VAL A 94 -15.32 1.02 17.09
C VAL A 94 -16.38 0.77 18.17
N GLU A 95 -17.50 1.50 18.16
CA GLU A 95 -18.62 1.28 19.09
C GLU A 95 -19.25 -0.12 18.91
N LYS A 96 -19.47 -0.57 17.66
CA LYS A 96 -19.95 -1.94 17.39
C LYS A 96 -18.97 -3.00 17.86
N LEU A 97 -17.69 -2.85 17.54
CA LEU A 97 -16.65 -3.81 17.93
C LEU A 97 -16.50 -3.90 19.45
N LYS A 98 -16.62 -2.78 20.18
CA LYS A 98 -16.71 -2.78 21.64
C LYS A 98 -17.91 -3.57 22.15
N ALA A 99 -19.11 -3.31 21.61
CA ALA A 99 -20.34 -4.01 22.03
C ALA A 99 -20.28 -5.53 21.74
N VAL A 100 -19.65 -5.94 20.64
CA VAL A 100 -19.40 -7.37 20.34
C VAL A 100 -18.37 -7.97 21.29
N ASN A 101 -17.27 -7.26 21.57
CA ASN A 101 -16.25 -7.70 22.51
C ASN A 101 -16.77 -7.82 23.96
N GLU A 102 -17.67 -6.93 24.37
CA GLU A 102 -18.35 -6.98 25.67
C GLU A 102 -19.28 -8.21 25.77
N LYS A 103 -20.04 -8.52 24.71
CA LYS A 103 -20.84 -9.76 24.62
C LYS A 103 -19.98 -11.02 24.76
N TYR A 104 -18.88 -11.13 24.02
CA TYR A 104 -17.97 -12.27 24.15
C TYR A 104 -17.30 -12.33 25.53
N SER A 105 -17.00 -11.19 26.15
CA SER A 105 -16.47 -11.14 27.52
C SER A 105 -17.48 -11.69 28.53
N GLN A 106 -18.76 -11.35 28.39
CA GLN A 106 -19.84 -11.90 29.21
C GLN A 106 -20.02 -13.41 28.97
N GLU A 107 -20.05 -13.86 27.71
CA GLU A 107 -20.16 -15.29 27.36
C GLU A 107 -19.01 -16.12 27.96
N ILE A 108 -17.78 -15.58 27.96
CA ILE A 108 -16.62 -16.21 28.62
C ILE A 108 -16.82 -16.31 30.14
N VAL A 109 -17.43 -15.32 30.79
CA VAL A 109 -17.75 -15.36 32.23
C VAL A 109 -18.83 -16.40 32.51
N ASP A 110 -19.91 -16.42 31.73
CA ASP A 110 -21.02 -17.37 31.87
C ASP A 110 -20.56 -18.82 31.65
N LEU A 111 -19.69 -19.07 30.65
CA LEU A 111 -19.09 -20.37 30.40
C LEU A 111 -18.16 -20.80 31.55
N LYS A 112 -17.34 -19.89 32.09
CA LYS A 112 -16.52 -20.17 33.28
C LYS A 112 -17.39 -20.52 34.49
N GLN A 113 -18.49 -19.81 34.71
CA GLN A 113 -19.43 -20.11 35.79
C GLN A 113 -20.07 -21.49 35.62
N LYS A 114 -20.52 -21.85 34.41
CA LYS A 114 -21.05 -23.19 34.10
C LYS A 114 -20.02 -24.30 34.33
N VAL A 115 -18.76 -24.10 33.93
CA VAL A 115 -17.67 -25.06 34.18
C VAL A 115 -17.40 -25.21 35.69
N GLN A 116 -17.38 -24.10 36.44
CA GLN A 116 -17.20 -24.17 37.90
C GLN A 116 -18.39 -24.86 38.58
N GLN A 117 -19.62 -24.59 38.14
CA GLN A 117 -20.82 -25.26 38.64
C GLN A 117 -20.76 -26.77 38.40
N ALA A 118 -20.49 -27.20 37.16
CA ALA A 118 -20.35 -28.63 36.82
C ALA A 118 -19.20 -29.30 37.59
N THR A 119 -18.12 -28.57 37.89
CA THR A 119 -17.02 -29.05 38.73
C THR A 119 -17.47 -29.26 40.18
N ASN A 120 -18.22 -28.29 40.75
CA ASN A 120 -18.76 -28.39 42.10
C ASN A 120 -19.80 -29.53 42.22
N GLU A 121 -20.66 -29.70 41.22
CA GLU A 121 -21.65 -30.78 41.14
C GLU A 121 -20.98 -32.16 41.03
N ASN A 122 -19.96 -32.30 40.18
CA ASN A 122 -19.16 -33.53 40.09
C ASN A 122 -18.44 -33.86 41.39
N MET A 123 -17.92 -32.85 42.10
CA MET A 123 -17.31 -33.03 43.43
C MET A 123 -18.33 -33.50 44.46
N GLY A 124 -19.50 -32.86 44.52
CA GLY A 124 -20.59 -33.27 45.42
C GLY A 124 -21.15 -34.67 45.11
N LEU A 125 -21.19 -35.07 43.84
CA LEU A 125 -21.49 -36.45 43.44
C LEU A 125 -20.41 -37.41 43.93
N MET A 126 -19.13 -37.07 43.78
CA MET A 126 -18.01 -37.89 44.26
C MET A 126 -18.05 -38.08 45.78
N ASP A 127 -18.32 -37.02 46.55
CA ASP A 127 -18.47 -37.09 48.01
C ASP A 127 -19.68 -37.96 48.43
N ASN A 128 -20.80 -37.88 47.70
CA ASN A 128 -21.97 -38.74 47.91
C ASN A 128 -21.64 -40.21 47.61
N TRP A 129 -21.00 -40.50 46.47
CA TRP A 129 -20.54 -41.86 46.12
C TRP A 129 -19.55 -42.41 47.15
N LYS A 130 -18.64 -41.57 47.65
CA LYS A 130 -17.70 -41.94 48.72
C LYS A 130 -18.44 -42.28 50.01
N SER A 131 -19.38 -41.45 50.46
CA SER A 131 -20.21 -41.71 51.64
C SER A 131 -21.04 -43.00 51.51
N LYS A 132 -21.62 -43.27 50.33
CA LYS A 132 -22.30 -44.53 50.04
C LYS A 132 -21.36 -45.74 50.11
N LEU A 133 -20.15 -45.62 49.57
CA LEU A 133 -19.14 -46.67 49.61
C LEU A 133 -18.64 -46.93 51.04
N ASP A 134 -18.39 -45.88 51.82
CA ASP A 134 -18.00 -45.97 53.23
C ASP A 134 -19.12 -46.62 54.08
N THR A 135 -20.39 -46.27 53.81
CA THR A 135 -21.56 -46.91 54.45
C THR A 135 -21.65 -48.39 54.07
N LEU A 136 -21.55 -48.72 52.78
CA LEU A 136 -21.60 -50.11 52.30
C LEU A 136 -20.44 -50.95 52.88
N ALA A 137 -19.25 -50.38 53.01
CA ALA A 137 -18.11 -51.03 53.64
C ALA A 137 -18.36 -51.28 55.14
N SER A 138 -18.94 -50.31 55.85
CA SER A 138 -19.35 -50.46 57.25
C SER A 138 -20.44 -51.52 57.43
N ASP A 139 -21.46 -51.54 56.58
CA ASP A 139 -22.54 -52.53 56.62
C ASP A 139 -22.03 -53.95 56.29
N HIS A 140 -21.09 -54.06 55.35
CA HIS A 140 -20.43 -55.33 55.05
C HIS A 140 -19.56 -55.83 56.21
N GLN A 141 -18.76 -54.94 56.81
CA GLN A 141 -17.95 -55.26 58.00
C GLN A 141 -18.84 -55.73 59.16
N LYS A 142 -19.93 -55.00 59.43
CA LYS A 142 -20.92 -55.39 60.44
C LYS A 142 -21.57 -56.75 60.12
N SER A 143 -21.94 -57.00 58.87
CA SER A 143 -22.52 -58.30 58.45
C SER A 143 -21.54 -59.46 58.65
N LEU A 144 -20.23 -59.23 58.44
CA LEU A 144 -19.20 -60.23 58.73
C LEU A 144 -19.03 -60.48 60.24
N GLU A 145 -19.17 -59.44 61.07
CA GLU A 145 -19.15 -59.56 62.53
C GLU A 145 -20.39 -60.27 63.07
N ASP A 146 -21.57 -59.96 62.53
CA ASP A 146 -22.85 -60.61 62.84
C ASP A 146 -22.81 -62.10 62.42
N LEU A 147 -22.36 -62.42 61.19
CA LEU A 147 -22.17 -63.82 60.74
C LEU A 147 -21.15 -64.59 61.60
N LYS A 148 -20.08 -63.91 62.04
CA LYS A 148 -19.11 -64.49 62.97
C LYS A 148 -19.72 -64.73 64.36
N ALA A 149 -20.74 -63.96 64.74
CA ALA A 149 -21.52 -64.21 65.95
C ALA A 149 -22.54 -65.36 65.77
N THR A 150 -23.30 -65.43 64.66
CA THR A 150 -24.22 -66.56 64.41
C THR A 150 -23.50 -67.88 64.21
N LEU A 151 -22.29 -67.90 63.65
CA LEU A 151 -21.46 -69.11 63.54
C LEU A 151 -21.08 -69.73 64.91
N ASN A 152 -21.20 -68.97 66.00
CA ASN A 152 -21.07 -69.49 67.38
C ASN A 152 -22.41 -70.02 67.95
N THR A 153 -23.46 -70.12 67.15
CA THR A 153 -24.79 -70.63 67.54
C THR A 153 -25.32 -71.71 66.57
N GLY A 154 -26.31 -72.48 67.03
CA GLY A 154 -26.59 -73.84 66.53
C GLY A 154 -27.19 -73.99 65.11
N PRO A 155 -27.36 -75.25 64.65
CA PRO A 155 -27.44 -75.58 63.22
C PRO A 155 -28.63 -75.03 62.43
N ASP A 156 -29.74 -74.68 63.09
CA ASP A 156 -30.97 -74.25 62.41
C ASP A 156 -30.90 -72.80 61.84
N SER A 157 -29.87 -72.00 62.21
CA SER A 157 -29.64 -70.66 61.64
C SER A 157 -29.23 -70.71 60.16
N GLN A 158 -28.45 -71.74 59.78
CA GLN A 158 -27.78 -71.80 58.48
C GLN A 158 -28.75 -71.84 57.29
N HIS A 159 -29.94 -72.45 57.46
CA HIS A 159 -30.92 -72.50 56.37
C HIS A 159 -31.56 -71.13 56.09
N LYS A 160 -31.75 -70.30 57.13
CA LYS A 160 -32.27 -68.93 56.99
C LYS A 160 -31.26 -68.03 56.28
N GLU A 161 -29.99 -68.09 56.70
CA GLU A 161 -28.88 -67.37 56.07
C GLU A 161 -28.74 -67.74 54.58
N ILE A 162 -28.90 -69.02 54.20
CA ILE A 162 -28.86 -69.45 52.79
C ILE A 162 -30.01 -68.84 51.96
N VAL A 163 -31.20 -68.66 52.53
CA VAL A 163 -32.34 -68.03 51.82
C VAL A 163 -32.12 -66.53 51.68
N GLU A 164 -31.63 -65.86 52.73
CA GLU A 164 -31.32 -64.42 52.70
C GLU A 164 -30.19 -64.10 51.73
N LEU A 165 -29.10 -64.88 51.72
CA LEU A 165 -28.00 -64.74 50.76
C LEU A 165 -28.46 -64.96 49.30
N LYS A 166 -29.40 -65.87 49.05
CA LYS A 166 -29.97 -66.04 47.70
C LYS A 166 -30.76 -64.80 47.26
N ALA A 167 -31.58 -64.24 48.13
CA ALA A 167 -32.33 -63.01 47.83
C ALA A 167 -31.39 -61.82 47.56
N VAL A 168 -30.31 -61.68 48.34
CA VAL A 168 -29.27 -60.66 48.10
C VAL A 168 -28.56 -60.86 46.76
N VAL A 169 -28.18 -62.10 46.41
CA VAL A 169 -27.55 -62.41 45.12
C VAL A 169 -28.49 -62.14 43.94
N GLU A 170 -29.78 -62.44 44.07
CA GLU A 170 -30.78 -62.09 43.05
C GLU A 170 -30.99 -60.58 42.93
N SER A 171 -31.01 -59.85 44.06
CA SER A 171 -31.08 -58.38 44.07
C SER A 171 -29.87 -57.75 43.38
N ILE A 172 -28.64 -58.16 43.72
CA ILE A 172 -27.41 -57.66 43.09
C ILE A 172 -27.39 -57.98 41.58
N LYS A 173 -27.92 -59.14 41.17
CA LYS A 173 -28.03 -59.51 39.76
C LYS A 173 -29.01 -58.61 39.00
N LEU A 174 -30.13 -58.25 39.60
CA LEU A 174 -31.09 -57.31 39.02
C LEU A 174 -30.52 -55.88 38.97
N GLU A 175 -29.86 -55.43 40.03
CA GLU A 175 -29.21 -54.12 40.08
C GLU A 175 -28.09 -53.99 39.03
N HIS A 176 -27.25 -55.01 38.86
CA HIS A 176 -26.24 -55.03 37.80
C HIS A 176 -26.87 -55.00 36.40
N GLN A 177 -27.98 -55.72 36.18
CA GLN A 177 -28.70 -55.69 34.89
C GLN A 177 -29.24 -54.28 34.60
N LEU A 178 -29.87 -53.63 35.59
CA LEU A 178 -30.38 -52.27 35.47
C LEU A 178 -29.26 -51.25 35.23
N GLU A 179 -28.11 -51.38 35.89
CA GLU A 179 -26.98 -50.49 35.67
C GLU A 179 -26.35 -50.67 34.29
N MET A 180 -26.28 -51.91 33.77
CA MET A 180 -25.85 -52.17 32.38
C MET A 180 -26.81 -51.55 31.35
N GLU A 181 -28.12 -51.58 31.60
CA GLU A 181 -29.13 -50.94 30.75
C GLU A 181 -29.08 -49.41 30.86
N ASN A 182 -28.84 -48.87 32.07
CA ASN A 182 -28.66 -47.45 32.34
C ASN A 182 -27.41 -46.88 31.64
N LEU A 183 -26.27 -47.56 31.74
CA LEU A 183 -25.04 -47.20 31.03
C LEU A 183 -25.22 -47.24 29.50
N LYS A 184 -25.97 -48.21 28.98
CA LYS A 184 -26.32 -48.28 27.55
C LYS A 184 -27.20 -47.09 27.14
N ALA A 185 -28.28 -46.82 27.88
CA ALA A 185 -29.17 -45.69 27.60
C ALA A 185 -28.43 -44.34 27.67
N LYS A 186 -27.52 -44.17 28.64
CA LYS A 186 -26.64 -43.00 28.74
C LYS A 186 -25.75 -42.84 27.51
N HIS A 187 -25.15 -43.92 27.02
CA HIS A 187 -24.33 -43.90 25.81
C HIS A 187 -25.16 -43.57 24.55
N ASP A 188 -26.36 -44.16 24.41
CA ASP A 188 -27.27 -43.89 23.30
C ASP A 188 -27.72 -42.41 23.29
N ILE A 189 -27.96 -41.80 24.47
CA ILE A 189 -28.26 -40.37 24.62
C ILE A 189 -27.05 -39.50 24.26
N GLU A 190 -25.85 -39.83 24.76
CA GLU A 190 -24.60 -39.10 24.47
C GLU A 190 -24.28 -39.12 22.95
N MET A 191 -24.46 -40.27 22.30
CA MET A 191 -24.37 -40.39 20.85
C MET A 191 -25.39 -39.49 20.13
N ALA A 192 -26.65 -39.45 20.57
CA ALA A 192 -27.68 -38.61 19.98
C ALA A 192 -27.38 -37.10 20.16
N VAL A 193 -26.84 -36.70 21.30
CA VAL A 193 -26.39 -35.32 21.55
C VAL A 193 -25.26 -34.96 20.58
N HIS A 194 -24.21 -35.77 20.48
CA HIS A 194 -23.09 -35.50 19.56
C HIS A 194 -23.50 -35.48 18.08
N ILE A 195 -24.48 -36.29 17.67
CA ILE A 195 -25.05 -36.22 16.31
C ILE A 195 -25.73 -34.86 16.10
N LYS A 196 -26.58 -34.44 17.04
CA LYS A 196 -27.30 -33.16 16.98
C LYS A 196 -26.36 -31.95 17.02
N GLU A 197 -25.31 -31.98 17.85
CA GLU A 197 -24.25 -30.96 17.89
C GLU A 197 -23.52 -30.86 16.54
N LYS A 198 -23.14 -32.01 15.96
CA LYS A 198 -22.50 -32.08 14.64
C LYS A 198 -23.40 -31.56 13.52
N GLU A 199 -24.70 -31.80 13.59
CA GLU A 199 -25.68 -31.27 12.63
C GLU A 199 -25.89 -29.76 12.79
N SER A 200 -25.98 -29.27 14.04
CA SER A 200 -26.05 -27.84 14.33
C SER A 200 -24.80 -27.09 13.87
N LEU A 201 -23.60 -27.65 14.09
CA LEU A 201 -22.34 -27.07 13.61
C LEU A 201 -22.24 -27.08 12.08
N LYS A 202 -22.70 -28.15 11.40
CA LYS A 202 -22.80 -28.17 9.92
C LYS A 202 -23.72 -27.06 9.40
N LEU A 203 -24.88 -26.88 10.03
CA LEU A 203 -25.83 -25.84 9.65
C LEU A 203 -25.22 -24.44 9.89
N LYS A 204 -24.54 -24.23 11.01
CA LYS A 204 -23.81 -22.99 11.30
C LYS A 204 -22.72 -22.67 10.26
N VAL A 205 -21.99 -23.69 9.80
CA VAL A 205 -20.98 -23.55 8.73
C VAL A 205 -21.63 -23.24 7.39
N GLN A 206 -22.81 -23.79 7.10
CA GLN A 206 -23.56 -23.49 5.88
C GLN A 206 -24.12 -22.05 5.90
N GLU A 207 -24.70 -21.59 7.02
CA GLU A 207 -25.15 -20.20 7.21
C GLU A 207 -24.01 -19.21 6.94
N VAL A 208 -22.85 -19.38 7.60
CA VAL A 208 -21.68 -18.50 7.42
C VAL A 208 -21.14 -18.53 5.99
N LYS A 209 -21.25 -19.67 5.29
CA LYS A 209 -20.87 -19.79 3.87
C LYS A 209 -21.82 -19.01 2.97
N GLU A 210 -23.13 -19.06 3.23
CA GLU A 210 -24.14 -18.31 2.49
C GLU A 210 -24.00 -16.79 2.73
N GLU A 211 -23.79 -16.36 3.98
CA GLU A 211 -23.48 -14.95 4.33
C GLU A 211 -22.19 -14.44 3.64
N MET A 212 -21.17 -15.29 3.53
CA MET A 212 -19.93 -14.98 2.80
C MET A 212 -20.18 -14.85 1.30
N GLU A 213 -20.93 -15.79 0.68
CA GLU A 213 -21.25 -15.76 -0.74
C GLU A 213 -22.14 -14.54 -1.11
N GLU A 214 -23.08 -14.17 -0.26
CA GLU A 214 -23.89 -12.94 -0.40
C GLU A 214 -23.01 -11.68 -0.29
N SER A 215 -22.13 -11.62 0.71
CA SER A 215 -21.20 -10.49 0.90
C SER A 215 -20.27 -10.31 -0.30
N ASP A 216 -19.71 -11.41 -0.82
CA ASP A 216 -18.88 -11.43 -2.02
C ASP A 216 -19.65 -10.97 -3.27
N SER A 217 -20.90 -11.41 -3.42
CA SER A 217 -21.78 -11.00 -4.51
C SER A 217 -22.07 -9.49 -4.47
N ASN A 218 -22.39 -8.97 -3.28
CA ASN A 218 -22.63 -7.56 -3.04
C ASN A 218 -21.38 -6.70 -3.34
N TRP A 219 -20.19 -7.12 -2.89
CA TRP A 219 -18.94 -6.42 -3.21
C TRP A 219 -18.62 -6.45 -4.71
N LYS A 220 -18.86 -7.57 -5.40
CA LYS A 220 -18.70 -7.67 -6.86
C LYS A 220 -19.65 -6.71 -7.58
N SER A 221 -20.93 -6.67 -7.21
CA SER A 221 -21.91 -5.74 -7.79
C SER A 221 -21.58 -4.27 -7.51
N GLN A 222 -21.12 -3.93 -6.30
CA GLN A 222 -20.64 -2.58 -5.97
C GLN A 222 -19.37 -2.18 -6.74
N LEU A 223 -18.49 -3.13 -7.03
CA LEU A 223 -17.29 -2.88 -7.83
C LEU A 223 -17.66 -2.69 -9.31
N GLU A 224 -18.54 -3.54 -9.85
CA GLU A 224 -19.04 -3.46 -11.23
C GLU A 224 -19.77 -2.13 -11.47
N THR A 225 -20.72 -1.77 -10.60
CA THR A 225 -21.45 -0.49 -10.70
C THR A 225 -20.53 0.73 -10.64
N LYS A 226 -19.53 0.74 -9.76
CA LYS A 226 -18.51 1.81 -9.71
C LYS A 226 -17.62 1.83 -10.96
N THR A 227 -17.23 0.68 -11.47
CA THR A 227 -16.40 0.57 -12.68
C THR A 227 -17.16 1.08 -13.90
N ASN A 228 -18.44 0.71 -14.03
CA ASN A 228 -19.32 1.19 -15.09
C ASN A 228 -19.59 2.70 -14.99
N LEU A 229 -19.77 3.24 -13.77
CA LEU A 229 -19.88 4.69 -13.56
C LEU A 229 -18.61 5.43 -13.98
N GLN A 230 -17.43 4.96 -13.54
CA GLN A 230 -16.14 5.55 -13.92
C GLN A 230 -15.88 5.46 -15.43
N LEU A 231 -16.26 4.37 -16.08
CA LEU A 231 -16.17 4.21 -17.53
C LEU A 231 -17.05 5.23 -18.26
N MET A 232 -18.27 5.47 -17.76
CA MET A 232 -19.19 6.47 -18.30
C MET A 232 -18.68 7.91 -18.10
N GLU A 233 -18.13 8.21 -16.92
CA GLU A 233 -17.47 9.50 -16.62
C GLU A 233 -16.26 9.75 -17.54
N LEU A 234 -15.41 8.74 -17.76
CA LEU A 234 -14.27 8.83 -18.68
C LEU A 234 -14.72 9.02 -20.14
N GLN A 235 -15.82 8.40 -20.55
CA GLN A 235 -16.37 8.57 -21.90
C GLN A 235 -16.96 9.99 -22.09
N ASP A 236 -17.73 10.50 -21.12
CA ASP A 236 -18.24 11.89 -21.12
C ASP A 236 -17.10 12.93 -21.14
N LEU A 237 -16.03 12.72 -20.35
CA LEU A 237 -14.84 13.58 -20.40
C LEU A 237 -14.13 13.53 -21.76
N LYS A 238 -14.02 12.34 -22.36
CA LYS A 238 -13.42 12.16 -23.70
C LYS A 238 -14.24 12.87 -24.78
N ASP A 239 -15.57 12.76 -24.73
CA ASP A 239 -16.45 13.41 -25.69
C ASP A 239 -16.40 14.94 -25.53
N LYS A 240 -16.33 15.45 -24.28
CA LYS A 240 -16.09 16.88 -23.98
C LYS A 240 -14.73 17.39 -24.49
N CYS A 241 -13.68 16.58 -24.41
CA CYS A 241 -12.37 16.94 -24.97
C CYS A 241 -12.45 17.06 -26.49
N ARG A 242 -13.03 16.05 -27.16
CA ARG A 242 -13.25 16.06 -28.62
C ARG A 242 -14.08 17.26 -29.08
N ASP A 243 -15.13 17.62 -28.32
CA ASP A 243 -15.95 18.80 -28.61
C ASP A 243 -15.19 20.13 -28.37
N ALA A 244 -14.23 20.16 -27.45
CA ALA A 244 -13.35 21.31 -27.24
C ALA A 244 -12.31 21.42 -28.37
N ASP A 245 -11.71 20.31 -28.79
CA ASP A 245 -10.76 20.25 -29.92
C ASP A 245 -11.40 20.76 -31.22
N LEU A 246 -12.66 20.38 -31.49
CA LEU A 246 -13.43 20.89 -32.63
C LEU A 246 -13.62 22.42 -32.57
N ARG A 247 -13.95 22.97 -31.40
CA ARG A 247 -14.09 24.43 -31.21
C ARG A 247 -12.76 25.16 -31.36
N VAL A 248 -11.66 24.57 -30.88
CA VAL A 248 -10.31 25.13 -31.09
C VAL A 248 -10.02 25.20 -32.59
N HIS A 249 -10.31 24.14 -33.34
CA HIS A 249 -10.07 24.12 -34.78
C HIS A 249 -10.95 25.11 -35.57
N GLU A 250 -12.20 25.31 -35.16
CA GLU A 250 -13.08 26.37 -35.70
C GLU A 250 -12.52 27.78 -35.41
N LEU A 251 -11.99 28.01 -34.20
CA LEU A 251 -11.35 29.28 -33.82
C LEU A 251 -10.02 29.51 -34.54
N GLU A 252 -9.21 28.48 -34.75
CA GLU A 252 -7.97 28.53 -35.55
C GLU A 252 -8.28 28.96 -36.98
N LYS A 253 -9.31 28.38 -37.59
CA LYS A 253 -9.77 28.75 -38.93
C LYS A 253 -10.22 30.21 -38.99
N LEU A 254 -11.10 30.64 -38.07
CA LEU A 254 -11.54 32.04 -37.99
C LEU A 254 -10.35 32.99 -37.77
N HIS A 255 -9.35 32.61 -36.98
CA HIS A 255 -8.14 33.40 -36.77
C HIS A 255 -7.32 33.54 -38.06
N SER A 256 -7.22 32.50 -38.88
CA SER A 256 -6.63 32.59 -40.22
C SER A 256 -7.42 33.53 -41.13
N ASP A 257 -8.75 33.39 -41.19
CA ASP A 257 -9.63 34.24 -42.00
C ASP A 257 -9.49 35.73 -41.59
N TYR A 258 -9.43 36.04 -40.29
CA TYR A 258 -9.18 37.39 -39.77
C TYR A 258 -7.78 37.91 -40.09
N LYS A 259 -6.75 37.06 -40.08
CA LYS A 259 -5.38 37.42 -40.44
C LYS A 259 -5.27 37.80 -41.92
N ASP A 260 -5.96 37.07 -42.79
CA ASP A 260 -5.99 37.36 -44.22
C ASP A 260 -6.82 38.63 -44.52
N GLN A 261 -7.94 38.82 -43.80
CA GLN A 261 -8.69 40.07 -43.84
C GLN A 261 -7.86 41.28 -43.37
N ALA A 262 -7.06 41.13 -42.31
CA ALA A 262 -6.18 42.18 -41.82
C ALA A 262 -5.08 42.56 -42.84
N GLN A 263 -4.51 41.58 -43.54
CA GLN A 263 -3.57 41.81 -44.65
C GLN A 263 -4.24 42.55 -45.81
N ALA A 264 -5.45 42.17 -46.21
CA ALA A 264 -6.21 42.85 -47.25
C ALA A 264 -6.53 44.31 -46.87
N ILE A 265 -6.90 44.57 -45.62
CA ILE A 265 -7.12 45.93 -45.09
C ILE A 265 -5.82 46.75 -45.11
N ALA A 266 -4.68 46.17 -44.74
CA ALA A 266 -3.40 46.85 -44.77
C ALA A 266 -3.01 47.27 -46.21
N PHE A 267 -3.16 46.36 -47.18
CA PHE A 267 -2.94 46.65 -48.60
C PHE A 267 -3.86 47.76 -49.12
N LEU A 268 -5.16 47.72 -48.79
CA LEU A 268 -6.10 48.77 -49.20
C LEU A 268 -5.76 50.13 -48.59
N LYS A 269 -5.31 50.17 -47.33
CA LYS A 269 -4.84 51.41 -46.70
C LYS A 269 -3.62 52.00 -47.40
N GLU A 270 -2.64 51.16 -47.76
CA GLU A 270 -1.46 51.60 -48.52
C GLU A 270 -1.84 52.19 -49.89
N GLN A 271 -2.76 51.53 -50.61
CA GLN A 271 -3.27 52.03 -51.89
C GLN A 271 -4.04 53.36 -51.75
N ILE A 272 -4.81 53.53 -50.67
CA ILE A 272 -5.47 54.81 -50.36
C ILE A 272 -4.43 55.89 -50.10
N SER A 273 -3.42 55.65 -49.24
CA SER A 273 -2.36 56.61 -48.95
C SER A 273 -1.55 56.99 -50.21
N LEU A 274 -1.33 56.04 -51.13
CA LEU A 274 -0.70 56.31 -52.41
C LEU A 274 -1.59 57.17 -53.34
N ALA A 275 -2.90 56.96 -53.33
CA ALA A 275 -3.86 57.76 -54.09
C ALA A 275 -3.99 59.19 -53.52
N GLU A 276 -4.07 59.33 -52.19
CA GLU A 276 -4.07 60.60 -51.47
C GLU A 276 -2.80 61.42 -51.79
N LYS A 277 -1.62 60.78 -51.77
CA LYS A 277 -0.37 61.44 -52.17
C LYS A 277 -0.41 61.92 -53.62
N LYS A 278 -0.86 61.08 -54.56
CA LYS A 278 -1.00 61.47 -55.98
C LYS A 278 -1.98 62.62 -56.19
N MET A 279 -3.06 62.68 -55.42
CA MET A 279 -3.99 63.83 -55.43
C MET A 279 -3.32 65.11 -54.92
N LEU A 280 -2.57 65.03 -53.81
CA LEU A 280 -1.84 66.17 -53.27
C LEU A 280 -0.78 66.68 -54.27
N ASP A 281 -0.01 65.77 -54.85
CA ASP A 281 0.98 66.09 -55.89
C ASP A 281 0.28 66.80 -57.08
N TYR A 282 -0.86 66.30 -57.55
CA TYR A 282 -1.66 66.92 -58.61
C TYR A 282 -2.18 68.32 -58.23
N GLU A 283 -2.67 68.52 -57.00
CA GLU A 283 -3.07 69.85 -56.51
C GLU A 283 -1.90 70.84 -56.47
N THR A 284 -0.71 70.40 -56.05
CA THR A 284 0.47 71.28 -56.05
C THR A 284 0.88 71.64 -57.47
N LEU A 285 0.82 70.69 -58.40
CA LEU A 285 1.13 70.90 -59.81
C LEU A 285 0.11 71.85 -60.47
N GLN A 286 -1.18 71.75 -60.11
CA GLN A 286 -2.20 72.72 -60.53
C GLN A 286 -1.94 74.12 -59.97
N LYS A 287 -1.54 74.24 -58.69
CA LYS A 287 -1.18 75.53 -58.07
C LYS A 287 0.05 76.16 -58.75
N THR A 288 1.08 75.39 -59.07
CA THR A 288 2.27 75.89 -59.80
C THR A 288 1.95 76.22 -61.25
N GLU A 289 1.05 75.49 -61.92
CA GLU A 289 0.57 75.83 -63.26
C GLU A 289 -0.16 77.18 -63.27
N VAL A 290 -1.03 77.43 -62.29
CA VAL A 290 -1.72 78.72 -62.14
C VAL A 290 -0.73 79.86 -61.85
N GLN A 291 0.24 79.65 -60.96
CA GLN A 291 1.30 80.63 -60.68
C GLN A 291 2.18 80.90 -61.91
N SER A 292 2.54 79.85 -62.66
CA SER A 292 3.28 79.97 -63.92
C SER A 292 2.51 80.77 -64.96
N LYS A 293 1.21 80.49 -65.15
CA LYS A 293 0.33 81.29 -66.03
C LYS A 293 0.27 82.77 -65.61
N GLN A 294 0.23 83.06 -64.31
CA GLN A 294 0.27 84.44 -63.79
C GLN A 294 1.62 85.13 -64.04
N GLU A 295 2.75 84.46 -63.84
CA GLU A 295 4.06 85.06 -64.12
C GLU A 295 4.32 85.18 -65.64
N ILE A 296 3.81 84.25 -66.47
CA ILE A 296 3.79 84.41 -67.93
C ILE A 296 3.00 85.67 -68.32
N GLN A 297 1.84 85.93 -67.71
CA GLN A 297 1.09 87.17 -67.95
C GLN A 297 1.87 88.41 -67.50
N ARG A 298 2.51 88.41 -66.32
CA ARG A 298 3.42 89.51 -65.90
C ARG A 298 4.60 89.69 -66.85
N LEU A 299 5.19 88.61 -67.33
CA LEU A 299 6.31 88.66 -68.27
C LEU A 299 5.86 89.15 -69.63
N GLN A 300 4.67 88.78 -70.10
CA GLN A 300 4.06 89.34 -71.32
C GLN A 300 3.78 90.84 -71.17
N GLU A 301 3.29 91.29 -70.01
CA GLU A 301 3.10 92.72 -69.71
C GLU A 301 4.44 93.47 -69.63
N LYS A 302 5.46 92.89 -68.97
CA LYS A 302 6.83 93.43 -68.97
C LYS A 302 7.45 93.45 -70.36
N VAL A 303 7.24 92.41 -71.18
CA VAL A 303 7.71 92.32 -72.57
C VAL A 303 7.01 93.39 -73.39
N LEU A 304 5.69 93.58 -73.28
CA LEU A 304 4.99 94.67 -73.95
C LEU A 304 5.54 96.06 -73.53
N VAL A 305 5.81 96.26 -72.23
CA VAL A 305 6.45 97.49 -71.73
C VAL A 305 7.90 97.63 -72.23
N LEU A 306 8.62 96.53 -72.42
CA LEU A 306 9.98 96.52 -72.96
C LEU A 306 10.02 96.65 -74.48
N GLU A 307 9.07 96.11 -75.24
CA GLU A 307 8.89 96.29 -76.69
C GLU A 307 8.57 97.76 -77.02
N ASN A 308 7.74 98.40 -76.19
CA ASN A 308 7.51 99.85 -76.24
C ASN A 308 8.76 100.67 -75.90
N LYS A 309 9.69 100.15 -75.10
CA LYS A 309 11.00 100.77 -74.81
C LYS A 309 12.08 100.41 -75.86
N LEU A 310 11.95 99.26 -76.51
CA LEU A 310 12.87 98.71 -77.52
C LEU A 310 12.66 99.39 -78.89
N HIS A 311 11.50 100.00 -79.10
CA HIS A 311 11.30 101.06 -80.11
C HIS A 311 12.18 102.31 -79.89
N SER A 312 13.08 102.34 -78.90
CA SER A 312 13.89 103.52 -78.58
C SER A 312 15.38 103.30 -78.28
N THR A 313 15.95 102.08 -78.22
CA THR A 313 17.42 101.83 -78.31
C THR A 313 17.84 100.35 -78.19
N GLU A 314 19.06 100.08 -78.68
CA GLU A 314 19.82 98.81 -78.80
C GLU A 314 21.34 99.19 -78.65
N PRO A 315 22.33 98.34 -78.26
CA PRO A 315 22.38 96.86 -78.12
C PRO A 315 23.05 96.28 -76.82
N LEU A 316 23.25 94.95 -76.84
CA LEU A 316 24.48 94.19 -76.43
C LEU A 316 24.52 93.35 -75.12
N HIS A 317 25.20 92.19 -75.25
CA HIS A 317 25.58 91.07 -74.33
C HIS A 317 26.41 91.47 -73.06
N PRO A 318 26.84 90.55 -72.11
CA PRO A 318 26.96 89.07 -72.12
C PRO A 318 26.68 88.27 -70.78
N SER A 319 27.03 86.96 -70.78
CA SER A 319 27.59 86.12 -69.66
C SER A 319 26.75 84.99 -68.98
N GLN A 320 27.47 84.00 -68.42
CA GLN A 320 27.07 82.66 -67.91
C GLN A 320 27.08 82.60 -66.35
N PRO A 321 27.21 81.43 -65.68
CA PRO A 321 26.29 80.28 -65.47
C PRO A 321 25.94 80.10 -63.97
N THR A 322 25.36 78.94 -63.56
CA THR A 322 25.80 78.06 -62.44
C THR A 322 24.62 77.36 -61.74
N ASN A 323 24.71 76.03 -61.58
CA ASN A 323 23.80 75.22 -60.75
C ASN A 323 24.34 75.13 -59.32
N MET A 324 23.45 75.16 -58.31
CA MET A 324 23.75 74.67 -56.96
C MET A 324 22.76 73.57 -56.57
N ILE A 325 23.29 72.49 -56.01
CA ILE A 325 22.54 71.34 -55.49
C ILE A 325 22.39 71.55 -53.98
N GLU A 326 21.17 71.47 -53.46
CA GLU A 326 20.92 71.52 -52.02
C GLU A 326 21.26 70.16 -51.38
N THR A 327 22.22 70.16 -50.46
CA THR A 327 22.67 68.95 -49.73
C THR A 327 22.47 69.12 -48.23
N ASN A 328 21.23 68.99 -47.74
CA ASN A 328 20.94 69.11 -46.30
C ASN A 328 20.10 67.94 -45.71
N ASP A 329 19.11 67.41 -46.44
CA ASP A 329 18.21 66.35 -45.93
C ASP A 329 18.92 65.04 -45.52
N ILE A 330 20.06 64.73 -46.14
CA ILE A 330 20.86 63.52 -45.88
C ILE A 330 21.40 63.49 -44.44
N SER A 331 21.52 64.65 -43.77
CA SER A 331 22.06 64.75 -42.41
C SER A 331 21.07 64.25 -41.35
N GLU A 332 19.82 64.70 -41.39
CA GLU A 332 18.80 64.32 -40.41
C GLU A 332 18.38 62.86 -40.55
N GLU A 333 18.23 62.38 -41.78
CA GLU A 333 17.84 60.99 -42.04
C GLU A 333 18.91 60.01 -41.52
N LYS A 334 20.18 60.36 -41.67
CA LYS A 334 21.31 59.61 -41.10
C LYS A 334 21.31 59.58 -39.57
N ILE A 335 20.92 60.66 -38.91
CA ILE A 335 20.78 60.71 -37.44
C ILE A 335 19.60 59.84 -36.98
N LYS A 336 18.43 59.98 -37.62
CA LYS A 336 17.22 59.17 -37.33
C LYS A 336 17.51 57.67 -37.52
N MET A 337 18.20 57.30 -38.61
CA MET A 337 18.61 55.92 -38.88
C MET A 337 19.62 55.39 -37.85
N LYS A 338 20.57 56.22 -37.39
CA LYS A 338 21.49 55.83 -36.31
C LYS A 338 20.74 55.56 -35.00
N GLN A 339 19.81 56.43 -34.61
CA GLN A 339 19.00 56.28 -33.40
C GLN A 339 18.17 54.98 -33.44
N ALA A 340 17.52 54.70 -34.58
CA ALA A 340 16.75 53.47 -34.77
C ALA A 340 17.62 52.20 -34.74
N MET A 341 18.87 52.27 -35.23
CA MET A 341 19.83 51.17 -35.15
C MET A 341 20.27 50.89 -33.69
N GLU A 342 20.45 51.93 -32.89
CA GLU A 342 20.80 51.84 -31.46
C GLU A 342 19.63 51.24 -30.65
N ASP A 343 18.40 51.71 -30.88
CA ASP A 343 17.16 51.14 -30.30
C ASP A 343 16.96 49.66 -30.65
N LEU A 344 17.31 49.24 -31.87
CA LEU A 344 17.23 47.85 -32.31
C LEU A 344 18.32 46.99 -31.65
N GLN A 345 19.53 47.53 -31.48
CA GLN A 345 20.62 46.85 -30.79
C GLN A 345 20.28 46.60 -29.32
N ASP A 346 19.67 47.57 -28.62
CA ASP A 346 19.24 47.38 -27.23
C ASP A 346 18.08 46.38 -27.08
N LYS A 347 17.13 46.38 -28.03
CA LYS A 347 16.08 45.35 -28.09
C LYS A 347 16.68 43.96 -28.32
N LEU A 348 17.68 43.84 -29.20
CA LEU A 348 18.41 42.58 -29.44
C LEU A 348 19.15 42.12 -28.17
N ASN A 349 19.94 42.99 -27.55
CA ASN A 349 20.65 42.73 -26.29
C ASN A 349 19.70 42.28 -25.17
N LYS A 350 18.48 42.84 -25.10
CA LYS A 350 17.46 42.42 -24.13
C LYS A 350 16.89 41.03 -24.45
N LYS A 351 16.68 40.70 -25.73
CA LYS A 351 16.27 39.36 -26.15
C LYS A 351 17.35 38.30 -25.95
N ASP A 352 18.62 38.62 -26.15
CA ASP A 352 19.72 37.67 -25.89
C ASP A 352 19.83 37.31 -24.41
N LYS A 353 19.57 38.26 -23.49
CA LYS A 353 19.47 38.00 -22.05
C LYS A 353 18.26 37.12 -21.70
N GLU A 354 17.10 37.38 -22.31
CA GLU A 354 15.88 36.58 -22.15
C GLU A 354 16.09 35.14 -22.63
N VAL A 355 16.69 34.96 -23.81
CA VAL A 355 17.07 33.65 -24.37
C VAL A 355 18.08 32.93 -23.45
N SER A 356 19.09 33.63 -22.95
CA SER A 356 20.09 33.04 -22.03
C SER A 356 19.45 32.54 -20.72
N SER A 357 18.47 33.26 -20.19
CA SER A 357 17.68 32.85 -19.02
C SER A 357 16.82 31.61 -19.32
N LEU A 358 16.10 31.61 -20.45
CA LEU A 358 15.28 30.48 -20.87
C LEU A 358 16.10 29.21 -21.16
N VAL A 359 17.33 29.36 -21.68
CA VAL A 359 18.27 28.24 -21.88
C VAL A 359 18.69 27.64 -20.53
N SER A 360 19.08 28.45 -19.55
CA SER A 360 19.47 27.94 -18.22
C SER A 360 18.31 27.25 -17.48
N GLN A 361 17.09 27.77 -17.63
CA GLN A 361 15.88 27.12 -17.12
C GLN A 361 15.60 25.79 -17.83
N THR A 362 15.78 25.74 -19.15
CA THR A 362 15.61 24.52 -19.97
C THR A 362 16.62 23.44 -19.59
N ASP A 363 17.89 23.80 -19.38
CA ASP A 363 18.93 22.85 -18.96
C ASP A 363 18.69 22.35 -17.52
N THR A 364 18.19 23.20 -16.63
CA THR A 364 17.78 22.81 -15.27
C THR A 364 16.61 21.83 -15.31
N LEU A 365 15.58 22.09 -16.12
CA LEU A 365 14.45 21.17 -16.31
C LEU A 365 14.91 19.85 -16.95
N ARG A 366 15.81 19.88 -17.93
CA ARG A 366 16.40 18.68 -18.54
C ARG A 366 17.12 17.81 -17.50
N ALA A 367 17.92 18.42 -16.62
CA ALA A 367 18.59 17.71 -15.53
C ALA A 367 17.59 17.08 -14.54
N GLN A 368 16.51 17.78 -14.18
CA GLN A 368 15.45 17.24 -13.33
C GLN A 368 14.72 16.05 -13.97
N VAL A 369 14.43 16.13 -15.28
CA VAL A 369 13.82 15.02 -16.04
C VAL A 369 14.75 13.80 -16.07
N SER A 370 16.05 13.97 -16.39
CA SER A 370 17.02 12.87 -16.35
C SER A 370 17.17 12.24 -14.95
N ALA A 371 17.11 13.05 -13.88
CA ALA A 371 17.10 12.55 -12.51
C ALA A 371 15.82 11.75 -12.20
N MET A 372 14.66 12.21 -12.64
CA MET A 372 13.38 11.49 -12.51
C MET A 372 13.40 10.16 -13.26
N GLU A 373 13.84 10.14 -14.52
CA GLU A 373 13.97 8.90 -15.30
C GLU A 373 14.86 7.87 -14.59
N ASN A 374 15.99 8.29 -14.04
CA ASN A 374 16.90 7.41 -13.32
C ASN A 374 16.29 6.88 -12.02
N ARG A 375 15.47 7.68 -11.32
CA ARG A 375 14.67 7.21 -10.18
C ARG A 375 13.65 6.15 -10.63
N CYS A 376 12.89 6.38 -11.69
CA CYS A 376 11.93 5.41 -12.24
C CYS A 376 12.64 4.09 -12.62
N LYS A 377 13.70 4.14 -13.44
CA LYS A 377 14.51 2.97 -13.84
C LYS A 377 15.07 2.19 -12.63
N SER A 378 15.35 2.87 -11.51
CA SER A 378 15.77 2.22 -10.26
C SER A 378 14.61 1.58 -9.47
N SER A 379 13.41 2.17 -9.56
CA SER A 379 12.17 1.66 -8.98
C SER A 379 11.71 0.41 -9.72
N ASP A 380 11.75 0.42 -11.05
CA ASP A 380 11.38 -0.73 -11.89
C ASP A 380 12.25 -1.96 -11.58
N LYS A 381 13.57 -1.76 -11.47
CA LYS A 381 14.50 -2.84 -11.05
C LYS A 381 14.18 -3.40 -9.66
N LYS A 382 13.72 -2.57 -8.72
CA LYS A 382 13.27 -3.02 -7.40
C LYS A 382 11.95 -3.79 -7.51
N ALA A 383 10.99 -3.30 -8.27
CA ALA A 383 9.73 -3.98 -8.54
C ALA A 383 9.95 -5.37 -9.18
N ASP A 384 10.85 -5.48 -10.16
CA ASP A 384 11.27 -6.74 -10.78
C ASP A 384 11.90 -7.71 -9.76
N SER A 385 12.75 -7.22 -8.85
CA SER A 385 13.32 -8.07 -7.79
C SER A 385 12.26 -8.58 -6.82
N LEU A 386 11.34 -7.71 -6.38
CA LEU A 386 10.24 -8.07 -5.50
C LEU A 386 9.25 -9.03 -6.17
N LEU A 387 9.02 -8.89 -7.48
CA LEU A 387 8.16 -9.79 -8.25
C LEU A 387 8.79 -11.19 -8.41
N LYS A 388 10.12 -11.28 -8.53
CA LYS A 388 10.86 -12.56 -8.51
C LYS A 388 10.82 -13.22 -7.14
N GLU A 389 11.03 -12.44 -6.07
CA GLU A 389 10.94 -12.93 -4.69
C GLU A 389 9.53 -13.40 -4.35
N LYS A 390 8.50 -12.62 -4.71
CA LYS A 390 7.08 -13.01 -4.60
C LYS A 390 6.81 -14.35 -5.28
N LYS A 391 7.19 -14.51 -6.55
CA LYS A 391 6.99 -15.77 -7.30
C LYS A 391 7.69 -16.97 -6.64
N ARG A 392 8.87 -16.75 -6.05
CA ARG A 392 9.57 -17.79 -5.28
C ARG A 392 8.77 -18.15 -4.02
N LEU A 393 8.33 -17.16 -3.23
CA LEU A 393 7.55 -17.39 -2.02
C LEU A 393 6.21 -18.07 -2.31
N GLU A 394 5.55 -17.73 -3.42
CA GLU A 394 4.33 -18.40 -3.90
C GLU A 394 4.59 -19.89 -4.21
N ALA A 395 5.70 -20.20 -4.89
CA ALA A 395 6.10 -21.59 -5.15
C ALA A 395 6.47 -22.35 -3.86
N ASP A 396 7.22 -21.72 -2.95
CA ASP A 396 7.60 -22.31 -1.66
C ASP A 396 6.34 -22.63 -0.82
N LEU A 397 5.37 -21.70 -0.76
CA LEU A 397 4.05 -21.90 -0.14
C LEU A 397 3.25 -23.03 -0.78
N GLU A 398 3.22 -23.13 -2.11
CA GLU A 398 2.50 -24.20 -2.81
C GLU A 398 3.12 -25.59 -2.53
N THR A 399 4.45 -25.71 -2.46
CA THR A 399 5.08 -26.98 -2.08
C THR A 399 4.82 -27.32 -0.61
N MET A 400 4.75 -26.33 0.27
CA MET A 400 4.42 -26.51 1.69
C MET A 400 2.97 -26.92 1.91
N SER A 401 2.05 -26.34 1.13
CA SER A 401 0.64 -26.74 1.09
C SER A 401 0.49 -28.20 0.68
N ARG A 402 1.10 -28.60 -0.45
CA ARG A 402 1.09 -30.00 -0.94
C ARG A 402 1.64 -30.98 0.10
N LYS A 403 2.84 -30.73 0.66
CA LYS A 403 3.45 -31.57 1.71
C LYS A 403 2.56 -31.70 2.96
N THR A 404 1.85 -30.62 3.33
CA THR A 404 0.97 -30.63 4.51
C THR A 404 -0.34 -31.37 4.23
N HIS A 405 -0.87 -31.27 3.00
CA HIS A 405 -2.00 -32.07 2.54
C HIS A 405 -1.66 -33.56 2.52
N ASP A 406 -0.53 -33.95 1.94
CA ASP A 406 -0.05 -35.34 1.88
C ASP A 406 0.16 -35.92 3.30
N ALA A 407 0.73 -35.14 4.21
CA ALA A 407 0.89 -35.53 5.62
C ALA A 407 -0.47 -35.70 6.33
N SER A 408 -1.43 -34.82 6.08
CA SER A 408 -2.78 -34.94 6.65
C SER A 408 -3.52 -36.20 6.15
N GLY A 409 -3.39 -36.55 4.87
CA GLY A 409 -3.94 -37.79 4.30
C GLY A 409 -3.30 -39.03 4.91
N GLN A 410 -1.98 -39.04 5.06
CA GLN A 410 -1.25 -40.12 5.75
C GLN A 410 -1.68 -40.26 7.23
N LEU A 411 -1.91 -39.15 7.95
CA LEU A 411 -2.40 -39.17 9.33
C LEU A 411 -3.76 -39.86 9.44
N VAL A 412 -4.69 -39.55 8.52
CA VAL A 412 -6.01 -40.20 8.46
C VAL A 412 -5.88 -41.70 8.20
N LEU A 413 -5.03 -42.11 7.25
CA LEU A 413 -4.81 -43.54 6.94
C LEU A 413 -4.23 -44.32 8.13
N ILE A 414 -3.20 -43.78 8.79
CA ILE A 414 -2.59 -44.41 9.98
C ILE A 414 -3.61 -44.50 11.12
N SER A 415 -4.42 -43.46 11.33
CA SER A 415 -5.47 -43.43 12.37
C SER A 415 -6.56 -44.48 12.12
N GLN A 416 -6.99 -44.67 10.86
CA GLN A 416 -7.95 -45.72 10.51
C GLN A 416 -7.40 -47.13 10.72
N GLU A 417 -6.14 -47.37 10.36
CA GLU A 417 -5.50 -48.68 10.55
C GLU A 417 -5.28 -48.98 12.05
N LEU A 418 -4.86 -47.98 12.82
CA LEU A 418 -4.73 -48.08 14.28
C LEU A 418 -6.07 -48.50 14.92
N LEU A 419 -7.17 -47.84 14.56
CA LEU A 419 -8.51 -48.14 15.06
C LEU A 419 -8.98 -49.57 14.70
N LYS A 420 -8.67 -50.06 13.49
CA LYS A 420 -8.96 -51.45 13.10
C LYS A 420 -8.18 -52.43 13.96
N LYS A 421 -6.87 -52.21 14.13
CA LYS A 421 -5.97 -53.07 14.93
C LYS A 421 -6.38 -53.10 16.40
N GLU A 422 -6.77 -51.96 16.98
CA GLU A 422 -7.27 -51.86 18.35
C GLU A 422 -8.58 -52.63 18.56
N ARG A 423 -9.50 -52.60 17.58
CA ARG A 423 -10.73 -53.43 17.62
C ARG A 423 -10.39 -54.93 17.59
N SER A 424 -9.56 -55.38 16.64
CA SER A 424 -9.16 -56.79 16.55
C SER A 424 -8.37 -57.27 17.77
N LEU A 425 -7.61 -56.39 18.42
CA LEU A 425 -6.95 -56.69 19.69
C LEU A 425 -7.97 -56.92 20.82
N ASN A 426 -9.02 -56.10 20.89
CA ASN A 426 -10.08 -56.23 21.89
C ASN A 426 -10.95 -57.48 21.66
N GLU A 427 -11.29 -57.79 20.40
CA GLU A 427 -11.97 -59.04 20.01
C GLU A 427 -11.17 -60.27 20.44
N LEU A 428 -9.86 -60.28 20.17
CA LEU A 428 -8.97 -61.39 20.54
C LEU A 428 -8.82 -61.56 22.05
N ARG A 429 -8.82 -60.45 22.81
CA ARG A 429 -8.86 -60.48 24.28
C ARG A 429 -10.18 -61.04 24.81
N ALA A 430 -11.31 -60.69 24.21
CA ALA A 430 -12.60 -61.27 24.57
C ALA A 430 -12.62 -62.80 24.35
N LEU A 431 -12.10 -63.28 23.22
CA LEU A 431 -11.96 -64.72 22.94
C LEU A 431 -11.04 -65.44 23.94
N LEU A 432 -9.91 -64.82 24.31
CA LEU A 432 -9.00 -65.36 25.34
C LEU A 432 -9.65 -65.46 26.72
N MET A 433 -10.47 -64.47 27.09
CA MET A 433 -11.25 -64.48 28.34
C MET A 433 -12.33 -65.56 28.32
N GLU A 434 -13.08 -65.69 27.23
CA GLU A 434 -14.15 -66.69 27.10
C GLU A 434 -13.61 -68.13 27.11
N ALA A 435 -12.53 -68.39 26.36
CA ALA A 435 -11.88 -69.71 26.37
C ALA A 435 -11.25 -70.09 27.73
N SER A 436 -11.15 -69.15 28.66
CA SER A 436 -10.70 -69.34 30.04
C SER A 436 -11.87 -69.55 31.04
N ARG A 437 -13.13 -69.37 30.62
CA ARG A 437 -14.34 -69.59 31.45
C ARG A 437 -14.91 -71.01 31.38
N HIS A 438 -14.45 -71.84 30.44
CA HIS A 438 -14.92 -73.22 30.27
C HIS A 438 -13.94 -74.24 30.87
N SER A 439 -14.47 -75.25 31.58
CA SER A 439 -13.73 -76.37 32.18
C SER A 439 -14.01 -77.69 31.44
N PRO A 440 -13.01 -78.28 30.75
CA PRO A 440 -13.10 -79.65 30.21
C PRO A 440 -11.94 -80.55 30.71
N GLY A 441 -11.87 -81.79 30.17
CA GLY A 441 -10.86 -82.79 30.54
C GLY A 441 -9.69 -82.96 29.56
N PRO A 442 -8.72 -83.84 29.89
CA PRO A 442 -7.30 -83.70 29.55
C PRO A 442 -6.95 -83.67 28.05
N GLU A 443 -7.61 -84.43 27.18
CA GLU A 443 -7.34 -84.37 25.73
C GLU A 443 -7.88 -83.09 25.06
N ARG A 444 -8.92 -82.48 25.64
CA ARG A 444 -9.47 -81.20 25.16
C ARG A 444 -8.68 -80.00 25.67
N ASP A 445 -7.81 -80.18 26.66
CA ASP A 445 -6.99 -79.12 27.24
C ASP A 445 -5.75 -78.82 26.40
N LEU A 446 -5.06 -79.83 25.87
CA LEU A 446 -3.86 -79.63 25.04
C LEU A 446 -4.16 -78.79 23.78
N SER A 447 -5.15 -79.18 22.97
CA SER A 447 -5.53 -78.43 21.76
C SER A 447 -6.06 -77.02 22.09
N ARG A 448 -6.75 -76.87 23.23
CA ARG A 448 -7.22 -75.55 23.72
C ARG A 448 -6.07 -74.66 24.15
N GLU A 449 -5.08 -75.18 24.86
CA GLU A 449 -3.96 -74.38 25.34
C GLU A 449 -2.98 -74.03 24.20
N VAL A 450 -2.87 -74.89 23.17
CA VAL A 450 -2.23 -74.54 21.88
C VAL A 450 -2.95 -73.35 21.25
N HIS A 451 -4.27 -73.38 21.09
CA HIS A 451 -5.01 -72.22 20.54
C HIS A 451 -4.92 -70.97 21.41
N LYS A 452 -4.91 -71.08 22.74
CA LYS A 452 -4.64 -69.94 23.62
C LYS A 452 -3.22 -69.40 23.45
N ALA A 453 -2.21 -70.25 23.26
CA ALA A 453 -0.85 -69.80 22.96
C ALA A 453 -0.76 -69.09 21.60
N GLU A 454 -1.42 -69.62 20.56
CA GLU A 454 -1.56 -68.96 19.25
C GLU A 454 -2.26 -67.60 19.35
N TRP A 455 -3.31 -67.49 20.16
CA TRP A 455 -4.02 -66.24 20.41
C TRP A 455 -3.19 -65.26 21.22
N ARG A 456 -2.43 -65.69 22.23
CA ARG A 456 -1.47 -64.84 22.95
C ARG A 456 -0.36 -64.31 22.03
N LEU A 457 0.13 -65.13 21.10
CA LEU A 457 1.11 -64.71 20.09
C LEU A 457 0.51 -63.67 19.11
N LYS A 458 -0.74 -63.88 18.66
CA LYS A 458 -1.48 -62.90 17.86
C LYS A 458 -1.76 -61.61 18.63
N GLU A 459 -2.08 -61.69 19.93
CA GLU A 459 -2.30 -60.55 20.81
C GLU A 459 -1.01 -59.72 20.94
N GLN A 460 0.14 -60.37 21.16
CA GLN A 460 1.43 -59.71 21.22
C GLN A 460 1.78 -59.04 19.89
N LYS A 461 1.60 -59.73 18.76
CA LYS A 461 1.81 -59.14 17.42
C LYS A 461 0.94 -57.90 17.18
N LEU A 462 -0.34 -57.93 17.60
CA LEU A 462 -1.22 -56.76 17.49
C LEU A 462 -0.78 -55.60 18.39
N LYS A 463 -0.30 -55.88 19.63
CA LYS A 463 0.28 -54.84 20.51
C LYS A 463 1.51 -54.18 19.86
N ASP A 464 2.38 -54.96 19.23
CA ASP A 464 3.59 -54.45 18.57
C ASP A 464 3.25 -53.66 17.29
N ASP A 465 2.31 -54.14 16.46
CA ASP A 465 1.74 -53.39 15.32
C ASP A 465 1.16 -52.03 15.76
N ILE A 466 0.34 -52.02 16.82
CA ILE A 466 -0.29 -50.81 17.40
C ILE A 466 0.77 -49.83 17.92
N LYS A 467 1.81 -50.34 18.60
CA LYS A 467 2.93 -49.52 19.07
C LYS A 467 3.65 -48.84 17.90
N GLY A 468 3.96 -49.59 16.84
CA GLY A 468 4.61 -49.04 15.64
C GLY A 468 3.74 -48.03 14.88
N LEU A 469 2.42 -48.22 14.84
CA LEU A 469 1.49 -47.25 14.25
C LEU A 469 1.42 -45.96 15.08
N ARG A 470 1.37 -46.05 16.41
CA ARG A 470 1.40 -44.89 17.32
C ARG A 470 2.70 -44.09 17.19
N GLU A 471 3.84 -44.77 17.06
CA GLU A 471 5.14 -44.12 16.86
C GLU A 471 5.21 -43.38 15.51
N LYS A 472 4.76 -44.01 14.41
CA LYS A 472 4.62 -43.34 13.11
C LYS A 472 3.71 -42.12 13.17
N LEU A 473 2.58 -42.22 13.88
CA LEU A 473 1.62 -41.14 14.06
C LEU A 473 2.22 -39.98 14.88
N SER A 474 3.00 -40.26 15.93
CA SER A 474 3.76 -39.23 16.66
C SER A 474 4.81 -38.52 15.80
N ILE A 475 5.53 -39.26 14.94
CA ILE A 475 6.47 -38.66 13.98
C ILE A 475 5.75 -37.74 13.00
N LEU A 476 4.59 -38.16 12.48
CA LEU A 476 3.82 -37.39 11.51
C LEU A 476 3.23 -36.11 12.12
N ILE A 477 2.63 -36.19 13.31
CA ILE A 477 2.14 -35.01 14.06
C ILE A 477 3.29 -34.02 14.28
N ARG A 478 4.46 -34.51 14.71
CA ARG A 478 5.64 -33.66 14.92
C ARG A 478 6.17 -33.05 13.61
N GLN A 479 5.96 -33.69 12.47
CA GLN A 479 6.27 -33.12 11.15
C GLN A 479 5.22 -32.12 10.63
N MET A 480 4.00 -32.12 11.19
CA MET A 480 2.96 -31.14 10.87
C MET A 480 3.03 -29.89 11.76
N ASP A 481 3.62 -30.01 12.95
CA ASP A 481 3.85 -28.93 13.92
C ASP A 481 4.72 -27.79 13.31
N PRO A 482 4.20 -26.53 13.23
CA PRO A 482 4.94 -25.40 12.66
C PRO A 482 6.20 -25.04 13.46
N ASP A 483 6.19 -25.22 14.79
CA ASP A 483 7.33 -24.88 15.64
C ASP A 483 8.48 -25.87 15.44
N TYR A 484 8.17 -27.14 15.17
CA TYR A 484 9.18 -28.15 14.85
C TYR A 484 9.86 -27.91 13.49
N LYS A 485 9.13 -27.39 12.49
CA LYS A 485 9.71 -26.99 11.20
C LYS A 485 10.61 -25.76 11.36
N SER A 486 10.12 -24.72 12.03
CA SER A 486 10.89 -23.49 12.28
C SER A 486 12.17 -23.78 13.09
N ALA A 487 12.09 -24.64 14.11
CA ALA A 487 13.26 -25.08 14.88
C ALA A 487 14.25 -25.93 14.06
N LYS A 488 13.79 -26.66 13.04
CA LYS A 488 14.67 -27.40 12.12
C LYS A 488 15.33 -26.47 11.11
N GLU A 489 14.60 -25.51 10.54
CA GLU A 489 15.13 -24.53 9.60
C GLU A 489 16.12 -23.57 10.26
N GLN A 490 15.84 -23.08 11.47
CA GLN A 490 16.80 -22.32 12.29
C GLN A 490 18.03 -23.14 12.65
N ARG A 491 17.90 -24.46 12.89
CA ARG A 491 19.07 -25.34 13.11
C ARG A 491 19.89 -25.55 11.85
N SER A 492 19.27 -25.65 10.66
CA SER A 492 20.03 -25.71 9.40
C SER A 492 20.70 -24.38 9.03
N SER A 493 20.07 -23.24 9.30
CA SER A 493 20.67 -21.93 9.00
C SER A 493 21.75 -21.52 10.01
N THR A 494 21.65 -21.94 11.29
CA THR A 494 22.73 -21.71 12.28
C THR A 494 23.92 -22.67 12.13
N ILE A 495 23.83 -23.71 11.30
CA ILE A 495 24.98 -24.56 10.96
C ILE A 495 25.91 -23.86 9.95
N ASP A 496 25.40 -22.98 9.08
CA ASP A 496 26.19 -22.35 8.01
C ASP A 496 27.07 -21.17 8.49
N HIS A 497 26.89 -20.72 9.73
CA HIS A 497 27.64 -19.60 10.34
C HIS A 497 28.32 -19.92 11.68
N ARG A 498 28.54 -21.21 12.02
CA ARG A 498 29.54 -21.55 13.05
C ARG A 498 30.93 -21.58 12.43
N GLU A 499 31.80 -20.71 12.95
CA GLU A 499 33.21 -20.59 12.58
C GLU A 499 33.90 -21.97 12.48
N GLN A 500 34.74 -22.14 11.46
CA GLN A 500 35.58 -23.32 11.31
C GLN A 500 36.40 -23.58 12.59
N PRO A 501 36.32 -24.78 13.21
CA PRO A 501 37.10 -25.11 14.42
C PRO A 501 38.62 -24.85 14.28
N ASN A 502 39.13 -24.94 13.05
CA ASN A 502 40.51 -24.68 12.69
C ASN A 502 40.96 -23.23 12.94
N ALA A 503 40.06 -22.23 12.92
CA ALA A 503 40.42 -20.84 13.16
C ALA A 503 40.68 -20.56 14.66
N CYS A 504 39.86 -21.13 15.54
CA CYS A 504 40.02 -21.00 16.99
C CYS A 504 41.26 -21.74 17.48
N LEU A 505 41.49 -22.97 17.00
CA LEU A 505 42.71 -23.74 17.29
C LEU A 505 43.98 -23.03 16.79
N LYS A 506 43.96 -22.39 15.61
CA LYS A 506 45.08 -21.57 15.13
C LYS A 506 45.34 -20.34 16.02
N ARG A 507 44.30 -19.65 16.51
CA ARG A 507 44.48 -18.54 17.47
C ARG A 507 45.04 -19.00 18.81
N ILE A 508 44.56 -20.13 19.34
CA ILE A 508 45.07 -20.70 20.60
C ILE A 508 46.53 -21.14 20.44
N SER A 509 46.87 -21.83 19.35
CA SER A 509 48.25 -22.23 19.05
C SER A 509 49.19 -21.03 18.89
N ALA A 510 48.81 -20.03 18.10
CA ALA A 510 49.59 -18.79 17.94
C ALA A 510 49.79 -18.04 19.27
N HIS A 511 48.79 -18.05 20.16
CA HIS A 511 48.91 -17.46 21.49
C HIS A 511 49.78 -18.30 22.44
N TYR A 512 49.86 -19.62 22.24
CA TYR A 512 50.74 -20.51 23.01
C TYR A 512 52.21 -20.34 22.61
N VAL A 513 52.50 -20.35 21.30
CA VAL A 513 53.83 -20.10 20.73
C VAL A 513 54.36 -18.72 21.14
N LYS A 514 53.53 -17.67 21.04
CA LYS A 514 53.91 -16.30 21.43
C LYS A 514 54.16 -16.12 22.94
N LYS A 515 53.76 -17.09 23.78
CA LYS A 515 53.96 -17.07 25.23
C LYS A 515 55.09 -18.00 25.71
N ASN A 516 55.55 -18.93 24.85
CA ASN A 516 56.64 -19.86 25.14
C ASN A 516 57.57 -19.99 23.91
N PRO A 517 58.45 -19.01 23.64
CA PRO A 517 59.38 -19.05 22.50
C PRO A 517 60.47 -20.13 22.61
N SER A 518 60.52 -20.88 23.72
CA SER A 518 61.51 -21.93 23.99
C SER A 518 61.18 -23.31 23.42
N LEU A 519 60.07 -23.45 22.68
CA LEU A 519 59.58 -24.74 22.14
C LEU A 519 59.77 -24.88 20.61
N GLU A 520 60.53 -24.00 19.98
CA GLU A 520 60.79 -24.03 18.54
C GLU A 520 62.02 -24.90 18.17
N VAL A 521 62.10 -26.13 18.72
CA VAL A 521 63.09 -27.15 18.33
C VAL A 521 62.46 -28.54 18.39
N SER A 522 62.72 -29.36 17.36
CA SER A 522 62.26 -30.74 17.13
C SER A 522 60.76 -30.90 16.80
N GLU A 523 60.36 -31.58 15.71
CA GLU A 523 61.11 -32.21 14.61
C GLU A 523 60.16 -32.46 13.41
N ILE A 524 60.71 -32.45 12.19
CA ILE A 524 60.29 -33.12 10.93
C ILE A 524 58.77 -33.27 10.65
#